data_AF-A0A1P8WLD3-F1
#
_entry.id   AF-A0A1P8WLD3-F1
#
_cell.length_a   1.000
_cell.length_b   1.000
_cell.length_c   1.000
_cell.angle_alpha   90.00
_cell.angle_beta   90.00
_cell.angle_gamma   90.00
#
_symmetry.space_group_name_H-M   'P 1'
#
loop_
_entity.id
_entity.type
_entity.pdbx_description
1 polymer ?
#
loop_
_entity_poly.entity_id
_entity_poly.type
_entity_poly.pdbx_seq_one_letter_code
_entity_poly.pdbx_strand_id
1 'polypeptide(L)'
;MKLLPRVALHRSVVALSLLAATGCNSEPDQLPEVTVNVPDQFERDGIAWQKQPGVQAPDMQCLKKFFSLNQDLAGSPEFEGQPTVFTSGTNDRRFYWLNPAADGLRWQCVEFRNRKFSVMDGTENPF
;
A
#
# COMPACT_ATOMS: atom_id res chain seq x y z
N MET A 1 30.95 53.91 -59.53
CA MET A 1 30.63 55.27 -59.06
C MET A 1 29.62 55.16 -57.93
N LYS A 2 29.97 55.72 -56.75
CA LYS A 2 29.14 56.39 -55.70
C LYS A 2 27.67 55.92 -55.57
N LEU A 3 27.15 55.46 -54.42
CA LEU A 3 26.96 56.18 -53.15
C LEU A 3 26.52 55.23 -52.01
N LEU A 4 27.06 55.43 -50.80
CA LEU A 4 26.44 55.13 -49.49
C LEU A 4 25.38 56.22 -49.16
N PRO A 5 24.64 56.25 -48.02
CA PRO A 5 24.34 55.26 -46.96
C PRO A 5 22.82 55.23 -46.60
N ARG A 6 22.42 54.43 -45.59
CA ARG A 6 21.69 54.95 -44.41
C ARG A 6 21.52 53.86 -43.35
N VAL A 7 22.31 54.01 -42.29
CA VAL A 7 22.17 53.28 -41.03
C VAL A 7 20.95 53.86 -40.30
N ALA A 8 19.93 53.04 -40.08
CA ALA A 8 18.79 53.38 -39.24
C ALA A 8 18.91 52.60 -37.92
N LEU A 9 19.42 53.31 -36.92
CA LEU A 9 19.45 52.99 -35.50
C LEU A 9 18.06 52.51 -35.04
N HIS A 10 17.88 51.21 -34.77
CA HIS A 10 16.68 50.71 -34.08
C HIS A 10 17.03 50.32 -32.66
N ARG A 11 16.47 51.10 -31.73
CA ARG A 11 16.65 51.01 -30.28
C ARG A 11 15.98 49.73 -29.79
N SER A 12 16.77 48.84 -29.22
CA SER A 12 16.29 47.67 -28.49
C SER A 12 15.44 48.13 -27.30
N VAL A 13 14.18 47.69 -27.24
CA VAL A 13 13.37 47.73 -26.01
C VAL A 13 13.02 46.30 -25.67
N VAL A 14 13.62 45.85 -24.58
CA VAL A 14 13.36 44.57 -23.91
C VAL A 14 11.98 44.66 -23.27
N ALA A 15 11.07 43.75 -23.63
CA ALA A 15 9.81 43.55 -22.92
C ALA A 15 9.72 42.07 -22.49
N LEU A 16 10.34 41.77 -21.34
CA LEU A 16 10.24 40.47 -20.69
C LEU A 16 8.87 40.41 -19.98
N SER A 17 7.89 39.83 -20.66
CA SER A 17 6.54 39.64 -20.11
C SER A 17 6.52 38.39 -19.24
N LEU A 18 6.47 38.59 -17.92
CA LEU A 18 6.20 37.56 -16.92
C LEU A 18 4.76 37.05 -17.10
N LEU A 19 4.60 35.87 -17.69
CA LEU A 19 3.34 35.12 -17.64
C LEU A 19 3.24 34.43 -16.28
N ALA A 20 2.33 34.93 -15.44
CA ALA A 20 1.95 34.31 -14.20
C ALA A 20 1.33 32.93 -14.48
N ALA A 21 2.02 31.86 -14.09
CA ALA A 21 1.45 30.53 -14.04
C ALA A 21 0.43 30.51 -12.88
N THR A 22 -0.86 30.63 -13.21
CA THR A 22 -1.92 30.20 -12.29
C THR A 22 -1.88 28.67 -12.26
N GLY A 23 -1.06 28.13 -11.37
CA GLY A 23 -1.12 26.72 -11.00
C GLY A 23 -2.47 26.46 -10.36
N CYS A 24 -3.35 25.78 -11.09
CA CYS A 24 -4.52 25.14 -10.53
C CYS A 24 -3.99 23.99 -9.66
N ASN A 25 -3.81 24.26 -8.37
CA ASN A 25 -3.58 23.22 -7.38
C ASN A 25 -4.90 22.45 -7.26
N SER A 26 -5.08 21.41 -8.07
CA SER A 26 -6.03 20.36 -7.76
C SER A 26 -5.46 19.65 -6.54
N GLU A 27 -5.93 20.02 -5.34
CA GLU A 27 -5.77 19.20 -4.15
C GLU A 27 -6.25 17.79 -4.50
N PRO A 28 -5.43 16.75 -4.32
CA PRO A 28 -5.91 15.39 -4.50
C PRO A 28 -7.01 15.19 -3.46
N ASP A 29 -8.22 14.87 -3.93
CA ASP A 29 -9.31 14.38 -3.09
C ASP A 29 -8.73 13.26 -2.22
N GLN A 30 -8.47 13.55 -0.94
CA GLN A 30 -8.10 12.53 0.03
C GLN A 30 -9.35 11.67 0.21
N LEU A 31 -9.35 10.51 -0.45
CA LEU A 31 -10.32 9.45 -0.16
C LEU A 31 -10.36 9.22 1.35
N PRO A 32 -11.55 9.03 1.94
CA PRO A 32 -11.68 8.84 3.38
C PRO A 32 -10.77 7.69 3.83
N GLU A 33 -9.89 7.98 4.77
CA GLU A 33 -8.97 7.00 5.35
C GLU A 33 -9.81 5.96 6.12
N VAL A 34 -10.00 4.78 5.54
CA VAL A 34 -10.66 3.67 6.23
C VAL A 34 -9.68 3.18 7.31
N THR A 35 -9.82 3.71 8.52
CA THR A 35 -9.04 3.26 9.67
C THR A 35 -9.61 1.94 10.19
N VAL A 36 -8.90 0.84 9.92
CA VAL A 36 -9.23 -0.46 10.51
C VAL A 36 -8.69 -0.52 11.93
N ASN A 37 -9.58 -0.69 12.91
CA ASN A 37 -9.17 -0.95 14.28
C ASN A 37 -8.72 -2.41 14.41
N VAL A 38 -7.41 -2.62 14.43
CA VAL A 38 -6.79 -3.94 14.59
C VAL A 38 -6.60 -4.24 16.08
N PRO A 39 -7.34 -5.19 16.68
CA PRO A 39 -7.27 -5.45 18.11
C PRO A 39 -5.94 -6.10 18.48
N ASP A 40 -5.54 -5.94 19.74
CA ASP A 40 -4.36 -6.63 20.28
C ASP A 40 -4.60 -8.14 20.43
N GLN A 41 -5.85 -8.54 20.67
CA GLN A 41 -6.26 -9.93 20.79
C GLN A 41 -7.70 -10.11 20.27
N PHE A 42 -7.98 -11.27 19.68
CA PHE A 42 -9.35 -11.70 19.38
C PHE A 42 -9.51 -13.22 19.59
N GLU A 43 -10.75 -13.69 19.63
CA GLU A 43 -11.06 -15.12 19.68
C GLU A 43 -11.74 -15.56 18.38
N ARG A 44 -11.30 -16.68 17.82
CA ARG A 44 -11.95 -17.33 16.68
C ARG A 44 -11.83 -18.82 16.75
N ASP A 45 -12.92 -19.53 16.48
CA ASP A 45 -13.00 -20.99 16.58
C ASP A 45 -12.57 -21.53 17.96
N GLY A 46 -12.83 -20.77 19.03
CA GLY A 46 -12.38 -21.10 20.40
C GLY A 46 -10.88 -20.94 20.63
N ILE A 47 -10.17 -20.26 19.72
CA ILE A 47 -8.72 -20.01 19.79
C ILE A 47 -8.49 -18.52 20.04
N ALA A 48 -7.74 -18.21 21.11
CA ALA A 48 -7.23 -16.88 21.36
C ALA A 48 -6.03 -16.57 20.45
N TRP A 49 -6.12 -15.47 19.71
CA TRP A 49 -5.11 -14.98 18.78
C TRP A 49 -4.52 -13.68 19.28
N GLN A 50 -3.20 -13.64 19.47
CA GLN A 50 -2.48 -12.48 19.98
C GLN A 50 -1.71 -11.78 18.86
N LYS A 51 -1.95 -10.48 18.69
CA LYS A 51 -1.23 -9.63 17.75
C LYS A 51 0.25 -9.58 18.13
N GLN A 52 1.11 -9.73 17.13
CA GLN A 52 2.55 -9.57 17.27
C GLN A 52 2.95 -8.13 16.93
N PRO A 53 4.04 -7.61 17.53
CA PRO A 53 4.52 -6.25 17.29
C PRO A 53 5.01 -6.02 15.85
N GLY A 54 5.18 -7.09 15.06
CA GLY A 54 5.56 -7.07 13.66
C GLY A 54 5.97 -8.45 13.19
N VAL A 55 6.26 -8.58 11.90
CA VAL A 55 6.73 -9.84 11.29
C VAL A 55 8.10 -10.22 11.86
N GLN A 56 8.23 -11.43 12.40
CA GLN A 56 9.47 -11.98 12.96
C GLN A 56 10.11 -13.04 12.04
N ALA A 57 11.32 -13.50 12.38
CA ALA A 57 12.03 -14.51 11.57
C ALA A 57 11.24 -15.83 11.35
N PRO A 58 10.52 -16.40 12.35
CA PRO A 58 9.68 -17.58 12.13
C PRO A 58 8.52 -17.32 11.16
N ASP A 59 8.00 -16.10 11.16
CA ASP A 59 6.90 -15.67 10.31
C ASP A 59 7.35 -15.59 8.85
N MET A 60 8.52 -14.99 8.61
CA MET A 60 9.14 -14.96 7.29
C MET A 60 9.40 -16.36 6.73
N GLN A 61 9.86 -17.30 7.58
CA GLN A 61 10.06 -18.69 7.17
C GLN A 61 8.73 -19.37 6.82
N CYS A 62 7.68 -19.10 7.58
CA CYS A 62 6.34 -19.61 7.34
C CYS A 62 5.78 -19.09 6.00
N LEU A 63 5.86 -17.77 5.77
CA LEU A 63 5.42 -17.14 4.52
C LEU A 63 6.25 -17.58 3.31
N LYS A 64 7.58 -17.71 3.45
CA LYS A 64 8.44 -18.25 2.39
C LYS A 64 7.99 -19.67 1.99
N LYS A 65 7.65 -20.51 2.97
CA LYS A 65 7.11 -21.84 2.69
C LYS A 65 5.76 -21.75 2.00
N PHE A 66 4.85 -20.90 2.48
CA PHE A 66 3.54 -20.68 1.85
C PHE A 66 3.66 -20.31 0.36
N PHE A 67 4.41 -19.25 0.02
CA PHE A 67 4.56 -18.81 -1.37
C PHE A 67 5.37 -19.81 -2.23
N SER A 68 6.27 -20.60 -1.64
CA SER A 68 6.94 -21.67 -2.38
C SER A 68 5.98 -22.78 -2.83
N LEU A 69 4.89 -22.99 -2.09
CA LEU A 69 3.85 -23.98 -2.38
C LEU A 69 2.72 -23.40 -3.26
N ASN A 70 2.54 -22.08 -3.25
CA ASN A 70 1.50 -21.36 -3.99
C ASN A 70 2.15 -20.26 -4.85
N GLN A 71 2.91 -20.69 -5.87
CA GLN A 71 3.72 -19.78 -6.70
C GLN A 71 2.88 -18.82 -7.54
N ASP A 72 1.64 -19.18 -7.83
CA ASP A 72 0.63 -18.36 -8.51
C ASP A 72 0.20 -17.13 -7.70
N LEU A 73 0.30 -17.21 -6.37
CA LEU A 73 -0.02 -16.10 -5.47
C LEU A 73 1.18 -15.19 -5.20
N ALA A 74 2.38 -15.59 -5.60
CA ALA A 74 3.59 -14.81 -5.37
C ALA A 74 3.57 -13.54 -6.23
N GLY A 75 3.60 -12.38 -5.57
CA GLY A 75 3.54 -11.09 -6.25
C GLY A 75 2.13 -10.63 -6.63
N SER A 76 1.09 -11.34 -6.18
CA SER A 76 -0.29 -10.86 -6.33
C SER A 76 -0.52 -9.59 -5.48
N PRO A 77 -1.29 -8.60 -5.98
CA PRO A 77 -1.58 -7.38 -5.22
C PRO A 77 -2.26 -7.62 -3.87
N GLU A 78 -3.03 -8.70 -3.74
CA GLU A 78 -3.72 -9.10 -2.50
C GLU A 78 -2.76 -9.34 -1.32
N PHE A 79 -1.48 -9.63 -1.61
CA PHE A 79 -0.43 -9.92 -0.61
C PHE A 79 0.67 -8.84 -0.59
N GLU A 80 0.39 -7.65 -1.14
CA GLU A 80 1.34 -6.54 -1.16
C GLU A 80 1.48 -5.86 0.21
N GLY A 81 2.72 -5.56 0.62
CA GLY A 81 3.01 -4.92 1.90
C GLY A 81 3.22 -5.90 3.06
N GLN A 82 3.33 -5.35 4.26
CA GLN A 82 3.62 -6.13 5.47
C GLN A 82 2.32 -6.61 6.13
N PRO A 83 2.13 -7.92 6.34
CA PRO A 83 0.94 -8.41 7.01
C PRO A 83 0.95 -8.06 8.51
N THR A 84 -0.24 -7.85 9.05
CA THR A 84 -0.46 -7.95 10.49
C THR A 84 -0.41 -9.42 10.90
N VAL A 85 0.38 -9.73 11.92
CA VAL A 85 0.60 -11.11 12.38
C VAL A 85 -0.12 -11.35 13.69
N PHE A 86 -0.85 -12.45 13.76
CA PHE A 86 -1.39 -13.01 15.00
C PHE A 86 -0.85 -14.41 15.22
N THR A 87 -0.61 -14.79 16.48
CA THR A 87 -0.19 -16.14 16.85
C THR A 87 -1.15 -16.75 17.85
N SER A 88 -1.21 -18.08 17.85
CA SER A 88 -1.77 -18.85 18.94
C SER A 88 -0.79 -19.93 19.36
N GLY A 89 -0.39 -19.93 20.63
CA GLY A 89 0.68 -20.79 21.13
C GLY A 89 2.01 -20.56 20.40
N THR A 90 2.73 -21.64 20.08
CA THR A 90 4.11 -21.57 19.56
C THR A 90 4.20 -21.58 18.03
N ASN A 91 3.19 -22.12 17.34
CA ASN A 91 3.32 -22.46 15.91
C ASN A 91 2.19 -21.94 15.03
N ASP A 92 1.00 -21.74 15.58
CA ASP A 92 -0.13 -21.31 14.77
C ASP A 92 -0.04 -19.81 14.50
N ARG A 93 -0.27 -19.44 13.24
CA ARG A 93 -0.08 -18.07 12.75
C ARG A 93 -1.22 -17.68 11.82
N ARG A 94 -1.62 -16.41 11.90
CA ARG A 94 -2.47 -15.76 10.90
C ARG A 94 -1.77 -14.51 10.40
N PHE A 95 -1.72 -14.35 9.09
CA PHE A 95 -1.13 -13.20 8.40
C PHE A 95 -2.24 -12.46 7.68
N TYR A 96 -2.54 -11.23 8.09
CA TYR A 96 -3.59 -10.42 7.49
C TYR A 96 -2.98 -9.26 6.68
N TRP A 97 -3.27 -9.24 5.39
CA TRP A 97 -3.11 -8.05 4.56
C TRP A 97 -4.44 -7.30 4.60
N LEU A 98 -4.39 -6.06 5.09
CA LEU A 98 -5.54 -5.19 5.26
C LEU A 98 -5.42 -4.08 4.24
N ASN A 99 -6.34 -4.05 3.28
CA ASN A 99 -6.35 -3.14 2.14
C ASN A 99 -7.57 -2.22 2.25
N PRO A 100 -7.42 -1.02 2.84
CA PRO A 100 -8.41 0.05 2.75
C PRO A 100 -8.79 0.35 1.29
N ALA A 101 -10.08 0.39 1.00
CA ALA A 101 -10.64 0.73 -0.30
C ALA A 101 -11.76 1.77 -0.14
N ALA A 102 -12.16 2.41 -1.23
CA ALA A 102 -13.20 3.46 -1.20
C ALA A 102 -14.57 2.94 -0.73
N ASP A 103 -14.84 1.65 -0.92
CA ASP A 103 -16.08 0.95 -0.56
C ASP A 103 -16.00 0.22 0.80
N GLY A 104 -14.84 0.23 1.47
CA GLY A 104 -14.65 -0.43 2.76
C GLY A 104 -13.26 -1.06 2.91
N LEU A 105 -13.14 -2.04 3.79
CA LEU A 105 -11.92 -2.82 3.94
C LEU A 105 -11.97 -4.02 2.99
N ARG A 106 -10.86 -4.37 2.35
CA ARG A 106 -10.64 -5.72 1.82
C ARG A 106 -9.50 -6.36 2.56
N TRP A 107 -9.58 -7.65 2.82
CA TRP A 107 -8.51 -8.34 3.49
C TRP A 107 -8.26 -9.72 2.92
N GLN A 108 -7.00 -10.12 3.01
CA GLN A 108 -6.54 -11.46 2.70
C GLN A 108 -5.84 -12.02 3.93
N CYS A 109 -6.18 -13.25 4.29
CA CYS A 109 -5.60 -13.96 5.43
C CYS A 109 -4.95 -15.26 4.97
N VAL A 110 -3.68 -15.46 5.32
CA VAL A 110 -3.05 -16.78 5.33
C VAL A 110 -3.07 -17.30 6.76
N GLU A 111 -3.77 -18.40 6.99
CA GLU A 111 -3.70 -19.15 8.24
C GLU A 111 -2.73 -20.32 8.08
N PHE A 112 -1.79 -20.45 9.01
CA PHE A 112 -1.01 -21.66 9.22
C PHE A 112 -1.41 -22.26 10.56
N ARG A 113 -2.13 -23.39 10.51
CA ARG A 113 -2.63 -24.07 11.70
C ARG A 113 -2.54 -25.58 11.49
N ASN A 114 -2.18 -26.33 12.54
CA ASN A 114 -2.07 -27.79 12.46
C ASN A 114 -1.20 -28.27 11.28
N ARG A 115 -0.10 -27.53 11.01
CA ARG A 115 0.85 -27.76 9.90
C ARG A 115 0.27 -27.64 8.49
N LYS A 116 -0.91 -27.04 8.34
CA LYS A 116 -1.57 -26.81 7.05
C LYS A 116 -1.75 -25.31 6.81
N PHE A 117 -1.72 -24.93 5.53
CA PHE A 117 -2.06 -23.58 5.09
C PHE A 117 -3.51 -23.54 4.61
N SER A 118 -4.20 -22.44 4.93
CA SER A 118 -5.46 -22.05 4.32
C SER A 118 -5.42 -20.56 3.98
N VAL A 119 -6.17 -20.19 2.95
CA VAL A 119 -6.32 -18.81 2.50
C VAL A 119 -7.78 -18.43 2.64
N MET A 120 -8.04 -17.26 3.21
CA MET A 120 -9.38 -16.68 3.40
C MET A 120 -9.33 -15.22 2.99
N ASP A 121 -10.44 -14.70 2.48
CA ASP A 121 -10.62 -13.29 2.14
C ASP A 121 -11.97 -12.77 2.64
N GLY A 122 -12.12 -11.45 2.64
CA GLY A 122 -13.39 -10.81 2.97
C GLY A 122 -13.34 -9.29 2.90
N THR A 123 -14.51 -8.68 3.14
CA THR A 123 -14.71 -7.22 3.04
C THR A 123 -15.15 -6.56 4.35
N GLU A 124 -15.47 -7.36 5.37
CA GLU A 124 -15.87 -6.86 6.69
C GLU A 124 -14.72 -6.96 7.70
N ASN A 125 -14.98 -6.68 8.97
CA ASN A 125 -13.98 -6.81 10.02
C ASN A 125 -13.49 -8.28 10.12
N PRO A 126 -12.18 -8.55 9.91
CA PRO A 126 -11.64 -9.89 9.95
C PRO A 126 -11.34 -10.41 11.36
N PHE A 127 -11.71 -9.72 12.44
CA PHE A 127 -11.37 -10.06 13.83
C PHE A 127 -12.62 -10.40 14.65
#